data_AF-A0AAV4SFF0-F1
#
_entry.id   AF-A0AAV4SFF0-F1
#
_cell.length_a   1.000
_cell.length_b   1.000
_cell.length_c   1.000
_cell.angle_alpha   90.00
_cell.angle_beta   90.00
_cell.angle_gamma   90.00
#
_symmetry.space_group_name_H-M   'P 1'
#
loop_
_entity.id
_entity.type
_entity.pdbx_description
1 polymer ?
#
loop_
_entity_poly.entity_id
_entity_poly.type
_entity_poly.pdbx_seq_one_letter_code
_entity_poly.pdbx_strand_id
1 'polypeptide(L)'
;MVDSPISSFYHAVKEVFAPILLKDERWSRQVDPKLQSLLGHLENGLAASLRLTDPSVDEPINRDTLSIIFNPVDEYKYWKELQDTLPTPQQNERAKFFSKILEPFKSVFDGLQRMSFEIDKALKPLTTLNALNYNPYTEALWAASVAQYDQNMQIARKRVAAKIGLENRNFLLGQLVEYMKNSSKDFLACSGGDKTVIPPTHCAPELINDITWIRQLESKIKEVAKVSRSLLDDIDGYHKLAGDIESLLLDFQSYNKEKLDNWTQEMLDSLRTRSLGNLDTGRPVISLNKKGQPEVSYSPRLVTLMREVRQLRVLGYNIPNKNT
;
A
#
# COMPACT_ATOMS: atom_id res chain seq x y z
N MET A 1 -21.88 25.36 30.66
CA MET A 1 -21.77 25.26 32.13
C MET A 1 -20.36 24.76 32.42
N VAL A 2 -19.72 25.26 33.46
CA VAL A 2 -18.32 24.95 33.76
C VAL A 2 -18.32 23.61 34.48
N ASP A 3 -18.22 22.53 33.71
CA ASP A 3 -18.33 21.15 34.18
C ASP A 3 -17.02 20.78 34.90
N SER A 4 -17.11 20.64 36.24
CA SER A 4 -16.04 20.37 37.23
C SER A 4 -14.94 21.46 37.40
N PRO A 5 -14.78 22.01 38.62
CA PRO A 5 -13.70 22.98 38.95
C PRO A 5 -12.28 22.46 38.70
N ILE A 6 -12.08 21.14 38.85
CA ILE A 6 -10.78 20.48 38.65
C ILE A 6 -10.45 20.39 37.16
N SER A 7 -11.45 20.09 36.32
CA SER A 7 -11.35 20.13 34.86
C SER A 7 -10.94 21.51 34.37
N SER A 8 -11.64 22.55 34.84
CA SER A 8 -11.37 23.94 34.45
C SER A 8 -9.98 24.41 34.87
N PHE A 9 -9.53 24.00 36.05
CA PHE A 9 -8.19 24.30 36.52
C PHE A 9 -7.11 23.54 35.73
N TYR A 10 -7.33 22.26 35.45
CA TYR A 10 -6.43 21.47 34.60
C TYR A 10 -6.28 22.08 33.20
N HIS A 11 -7.38 22.49 32.57
CA HIS A 11 -7.35 23.14 31.26
C HIS A 11 -6.64 24.50 31.30
N ALA A 12 -6.90 25.32 32.31
CA ALA A 12 -6.21 26.60 32.46
C ALA A 12 -4.69 26.40 32.63
N VAL A 13 -4.27 25.42 33.44
CA VAL A 13 -2.86 25.12 33.65
C VAL A 13 -2.21 24.59 32.36
N LYS A 14 -2.81 23.58 31.72
CA LYS A 14 -2.24 22.91 30.55
C LYS A 14 -2.24 23.77 29.28
N GLU A 15 -3.31 24.52 29.01
CA GLU A 15 -3.49 25.27 27.76
C GLU A 15 -2.99 26.72 27.85
N VAL A 16 -3.00 27.32 29.04
CA VAL A 16 -2.62 28.73 29.20
C VAL A 16 -1.28 28.84 29.92
N PHE A 17 -1.16 28.31 31.14
CA PHE A 17 0.02 28.61 31.96
C PHE A 17 1.26 27.81 31.56
N ALA A 18 1.14 26.52 31.22
CA ALA A 18 2.26 25.69 30.81
C ALA A 18 2.93 26.14 29.51
N PRO A 19 2.20 26.43 28.41
CA PRO A 19 2.83 26.94 27.21
C PRO A 19 3.42 28.35 27.41
N ILE A 20 2.80 29.23 28.19
CA ILE A 20 3.37 30.56 28.49
C ILE A 20 4.67 30.44 29.29
N LEU A 21 4.75 29.54 30.26
CA LEU A 21 5.94 29.39 31.11
C LEU A 21 7.06 28.58 30.45
N LEU A 22 6.73 27.62 29.58
CA LEU A 22 7.69 26.69 28.98
C LEU A 22 8.07 27.02 27.52
N LYS A 23 7.18 27.63 26.72
CA LYS A 23 7.42 27.90 25.29
C LYS A 23 7.84 29.35 24.99
N ASP A 24 7.48 30.34 25.81
CA ASP A 24 7.91 31.72 25.57
C ASP A 24 9.40 31.93 25.92
N GLU A 25 10.17 32.50 24.99
CA GLU A 25 11.61 32.79 25.16
C GLU A 25 11.92 33.75 26.31
N ARG A 26 10.94 34.56 26.75
CA ARG A 26 11.12 35.52 27.84
C ARG A 26 10.99 34.85 29.22
N TRP A 27 10.02 33.95 29.37
CA TRP A 27 9.70 33.28 30.63
C TRP A 27 10.55 32.03 30.84
N SER A 28 10.84 31.27 29.77
CA SER A 28 11.74 30.11 29.84
C SER A 28 13.15 30.42 30.39
N ARG A 29 13.63 31.66 30.26
CA ARG A 29 14.92 32.11 30.80
C ARG A 29 14.88 32.57 32.26
N GLN A 30 13.70 32.92 32.78
CA GLN A 30 13.50 33.42 34.14
C GLN A 30 12.86 32.38 35.06
N VAL A 31 12.25 31.33 34.50
CA VAL A 31 11.58 30.28 35.27
C VAL A 31 12.61 29.26 35.73
N ASP A 32 12.71 29.09 37.05
CA ASP A 32 13.57 28.08 37.65
C ASP A 32 13.19 26.66 37.21
N PRO A 33 14.17 25.76 36.96
CA PRO A 33 13.92 24.37 36.60
C PRO A 33 13.10 23.62 37.66
N LYS A 34 13.12 24.08 38.92
CA LYS A 34 12.29 23.56 40.01
C LYS A 34 10.81 23.91 39.85
N LEU A 35 10.48 25.05 39.25
CA LEU A 35 9.10 25.45 38.98
C LEU A 35 8.54 24.67 37.79
N GLN A 36 9.37 24.35 36.80
CA GLN A 36 9.00 23.48 35.67
C GLN A 36 8.67 22.06 36.14
N SER A 37 9.46 21.49 37.06
CA SER A 37 9.18 20.17 37.62
C SER A 37 7.93 20.17 38.52
N LEU A 38 7.72 21.23 39.30
CA LEU A 38 6.51 21.41 40.11
C LEU A 38 5.26 21.56 39.23
N LEU A 39 5.35 22.30 38.13
CA LEU A 39 4.25 22.45 37.17
C LEU A 39 3.91 21.11 36.52
N GLY A 40 4.92 20.35 36.09
CA GLY A 40 4.71 19.00 35.56
C GLY A 40 4.13 18.03 36.59
N HIS A 41 4.54 18.11 37.86
CA HIS A 41 3.93 17.32 38.94
C HIS A 41 2.50 17.74 39.24
N LEU A 42 2.19 19.05 39.20
CA LEU A 42 0.85 19.58 39.39
C LEU A 42 -0.07 19.15 38.24
N GLU A 43 0.37 19.25 36.99
CA GLU A 43 -0.38 18.77 35.83
C GLU A 43 -0.66 17.27 35.92
N ASN A 44 0.36 16.47 36.25
CA ASN A 44 0.19 15.02 36.40
C ASN A 44 -0.71 14.68 37.59
N GLY A 45 -0.62 15.42 38.69
CA GLY A 45 -1.45 15.23 39.88
C GLY A 45 -2.92 15.63 39.66
N LEU A 46 -3.17 16.73 38.96
CA LEU A 46 -4.51 17.16 38.55
C LEU A 46 -5.10 16.21 37.51
N ALA A 47 -4.30 15.77 36.54
CA ALA A 47 -4.70 14.75 35.57
C ALA A 47 -5.06 13.44 36.27
N ALA A 48 -4.25 12.98 37.23
CA ALA A 48 -4.54 11.77 38.01
C ALA A 48 -5.81 11.94 38.86
N SER A 49 -5.98 13.08 39.52
CA SER A 49 -7.16 13.36 40.34
C SER A 49 -8.45 13.47 39.52
N LEU A 50 -8.39 14.04 38.31
CA LEU A 50 -9.52 14.12 37.39
C LEU A 50 -9.84 12.77 36.72
N ARG A 51 -8.85 11.87 36.64
CA ARG A 51 -9.02 10.47 36.21
C ARG A 51 -9.54 9.56 37.34
N LEU A 52 -9.40 9.97 38.61
CA LEU A 52 -9.77 9.22 39.82
C LEU A 52 -11.12 9.65 40.44
N THR A 53 -11.85 10.60 39.86
CA THR A 53 -13.20 10.95 40.34
C THR A 53 -14.17 9.77 40.16
N ASP A 54 -14.23 9.00 41.25
CA ASP A 54 -15.12 7.94 41.72
C ASP A 54 -15.79 7.01 40.69
N PRO A 55 -15.39 5.71 40.63
CA PRO A 55 -16.19 4.67 40.00
C PRO A 55 -17.26 4.20 40.98
N SER A 56 -18.24 5.06 41.30
CA SER A 56 -19.48 4.57 41.90
C SER A 56 -20.27 3.81 40.81
N VAL A 57 -20.70 2.60 41.14
CA VAL A 57 -20.97 1.49 40.21
C VAL A 57 -22.17 1.68 39.27
N ASP A 58 -22.90 2.80 39.31
CA ASP A 58 -24.17 2.94 38.58
C ASP A 58 -24.35 4.23 37.74
N GLU A 59 -23.31 5.04 37.51
CA GLU A 59 -23.44 6.20 36.60
C GLU A 59 -22.85 5.95 35.20
N PRO A 60 -23.54 6.42 34.13
CA PRO A 60 -23.07 6.27 32.76
C PRO A 60 -21.72 6.95 32.62
N ILE A 61 -20.73 6.20 32.10
CA ILE A 61 -19.37 6.61 31.71
C ILE A 61 -19.23 8.14 31.70
N ASN A 62 -18.62 8.68 32.76
CA ASN A 62 -18.51 10.12 32.97
C ASN A 62 -17.87 10.76 31.73
N ARG A 63 -18.60 11.63 31.01
CA ARG A 63 -18.08 12.32 29.80
C ARG A 63 -16.79 13.07 30.09
N ASP A 64 -16.60 13.46 31.34
CA ASP A 64 -15.45 14.19 31.84
C ASP A 64 -14.17 13.35 31.94
N THR A 65 -14.26 12.01 31.97
CA THR A 65 -13.06 11.14 31.94
C THR A 65 -12.48 11.05 30.53
N LEU A 66 -13.35 11.04 29.50
CA LEU A 66 -12.96 11.02 28.09
C LEU A 66 -12.57 12.41 27.58
N SER A 67 -13.00 13.49 28.22
CA SER A 67 -12.65 14.86 27.85
C SER A 67 -11.17 15.19 28.09
N ILE A 68 -10.41 14.31 28.76
CA ILE A 68 -8.96 14.48 29.02
C ILE A 68 -8.10 13.89 27.90
N ILE A 69 -8.68 13.01 27.05
CA ILE A 69 -7.96 12.34 25.97
C ILE A 69 -8.03 13.21 24.71
N PHE A 70 -7.02 14.05 24.51
CA PHE A 70 -6.93 14.92 23.32
C PHE A 70 -6.04 14.33 22.23
N ASN A 71 -5.01 13.57 22.63
CA ASN A 71 -3.96 13.12 21.73
C ASN A 71 -3.86 11.58 21.76
N PRO A 72 -3.44 10.93 20.66
CA PRO A 72 -3.20 9.48 20.63
C PRO A 72 -2.20 9.01 21.71
N VAL A 73 -1.27 9.90 22.09
CA VAL A 73 -0.30 9.66 23.18
C VAL A 73 -0.97 9.64 24.55
N ASP A 74 -1.97 10.50 24.75
CA ASP A 74 -2.75 10.57 25.99
C ASP A 74 -3.66 9.35 26.12
N GLU A 75 -4.23 8.88 25.00
CA GLU A 75 -5.02 7.65 24.94
C GLU A 75 -4.19 6.41 25.29
N TYR A 76 -2.97 6.29 24.73
CA TYR A 76 -2.05 5.20 25.10
C TYR A 76 -1.72 5.22 26.61
N LYS A 77 -1.43 6.41 27.18
CA LYS A 77 -1.15 6.55 28.61
C LYS A 77 -2.35 6.15 29.47
N TYR A 78 -3.55 6.58 29.07
CA TYR A 78 -4.80 6.20 29.72
C TYR A 78 -4.96 4.68 29.80
N TRP A 79 -4.86 3.98 28.66
CA TRP A 79 -4.99 2.52 28.64
C TRP A 79 -3.86 1.78 29.36
N LYS A 80 -2.67 2.39 29.46
CA LYS A 80 -1.54 1.82 30.21
C LYS A 80 -1.74 1.94 31.72
N GLU A 81 -2.20 3.11 32.19
CA GLU A 81 -2.48 3.35 33.60
C GLU A 81 -3.71 2.57 34.09
N LEU A 82 -4.71 2.36 33.22
CA LEU A 82 -5.87 1.51 33.51
C LEU A 82 -5.49 0.04 33.79
N GLN A 83 -4.37 -0.45 33.24
CA GLN A 83 -3.92 -1.82 33.49
C GLN A 83 -3.55 -2.05 34.95
N ASP A 84 -3.13 -1.00 35.65
CA ASP A 84 -2.67 -1.07 37.04
C ASP A 84 -3.81 -0.80 38.06
N THR A 85 -4.90 -0.15 37.65
CA THR A 85 -5.99 0.28 38.54
C THR A 85 -7.28 -0.53 38.44
N LEU A 86 -7.45 -1.33 37.37
CA LEU A 86 -8.72 -2.03 37.14
C LEU A 86 -8.90 -3.29 38.01
N PRO A 87 -10.09 -3.47 38.63
CA PRO A 87 -10.35 -4.59 39.55
C PRO A 87 -10.69 -5.93 38.87
N THR A 88 -11.07 -5.97 37.58
CA THR A 88 -11.40 -7.24 36.89
C THR A 88 -10.34 -7.67 35.86
N PRO A 89 -10.01 -8.98 35.78
CA PRO A 89 -8.96 -9.49 34.88
C PRO A 89 -9.30 -9.30 33.40
N GLN A 90 -10.58 -9.40 33.02
CA GLN A 90 -11.04 -9.18 31.65
C GLN A 90 -10.87 -7.71 31.20
N GLN A 91 -11.08 -6.75 32.10
CA GLN A 91 -10.86 -5.33 31.80
C GLN A 91 -9.35 -5.05 31.64
N ASN A 92 -8.51 -5.70 32.43
CA ASN A 92 -7.05 -5.61 32.33
C ASN A 92 -6.54 -6.17 30.99
N GLU A 93 -7.02 -7.35 30.56
CA GLU A 93 -6.66 -7.90 29.25
C GLU A 93 -7.10 -7.00 28.09
N ARG A 94 -8.28 -6.36 28.20
CA ARG A 94 -8.74 -5.39 27.21
C ARG A 94 -7.87 -4.14 27.18
N ALA A 95 -7.51 -3.59 28.33
CA ALA A 95 -6.61 -2.44 28.42
C ALA A 95 -5.21 -2.76 27.86
N LYS A 96 -4.70 -3.98 28.11
CA LYS A 96 -3.47 -4.50 27.48
C LYS A 96 -3.58 -4.56 25.97
N PHE A 97 -4.69 -5.10 25.46
CA PHE A 97 -4.94 -5.19 24.02
C PHE A 97 -4.96 -3.80 23.35
N PHE A 98 -5.69 -2.83 23.92
CA PHE A 98 -5.73 -1.47 23.38
C PHE A 98 -4.37 -0.77 23.42
N SER A 99 -3.61 -0.92 24.52
CA SER A 99 -2.26 -0.34 24.60
C SER A 99 -1.32 -0.90 23.52
N LYS A 100 -1.43 -2.19 23.20
CA LYS A 100 -0.64 -2.86 22.16
C LYS A 100 -0.99 -2.36 20.75
N ILE A 101 -2.27 -2.09 20.48
CA ILE A 101 -2.72 -1.54 19.19
C ILE A 101 -2.28 -0.09 19.04
N LEU A 102 -2.32 0.70 20.11
CA LEU A 102 -2.00 2.13 20.08
C LEU A 102 -0.51 2.43 20.10
N GLU A 103 0.34 1.47 20.47
CA GLU A 103 1.80 1.64 20.55
C GLU A 103 2.46 2.06 19.22
N PRO A 104 2.17 1.43 18.06
CA PRO A 104 2.64 1.91 16.76
C PRO A 104 2.17 3.33 16.43
N PHE A 105 0.93 3.69 16.78
CA PHE A 105 0.41 5.04 16.52
C PHE A 105 1.11 6.09 17.37
N LYS A 106 1.38 5.76 18.63
CA LYS A 106 2.16 6.62 19.52
C LYS A 106 3.56 6.87 18.98
N SER A 107 4.28 5.85 18.52
CA SER A 107 5.64 6.02 18.03
C SER A 107 5.71 6.90 16.77
N VAL A 108 4.74 6.73 15.85
CA VAL A 108 4.58 7.56 14.66
C VAL A 108 4.23 9.01 15.05
N PHE A 109 3.28 9.20 15.98
CA PHE A 109 2.86 10.52 16.43
C PHE A 109 3.98 11.26 17.18
N ASP A 110 4.71 10.59 18.08
CA ASP A 110 5.89 11.13 18.76
C ASP A 110 6.98 11.50 17.74
N GLY A 111 7.16 10.68 16.70
CA GLY A 111 8.05 10.96 15.58
C GLY A 111 7.65 12.21 14.80
N LEU A 112 6.34 12.42 14.61
CA LEU A 112 5.77 13.58 13.93
C LEU A 112 5.85 14.85 14.80
N GLN A 113 5.62 14.74 16.10
CA GLN A 113 5.72 15.86 17.05
C GLN A 113 7.16 16.34 17.25
N ARG A 114 8.14 15.44 17.14
CA ARG A 114 9.57 15.80 17.10
C ARG A 114 9.98 16.50 15.81
N MET A 115 9.16 16.46 14.76
CA MET A 115 9.38 17.31 13.59
C MET A 115 9.00 18.73 14.00
N SER A 116 10.01 19.55 14.31
CA SER A 116 9.77 20.98 14.43
C SER A 116 9.44 21.52 13.05
N PHE A 117 8.17 21.84 12.88
CA PHE A 117 7.74 22.67 11.79
C PHE A 117 8.15 24.09 12.16
N GLU A 118 9.06 24.69 11.39
CA GLU A 118 9.39 26.11 11.55
C GLU A 118 8.23 27.00 11.05
N ILE A 119 6.99 26.69 11.48
CA ILE A 119 5.76 27.39 11.09
C ILE A 119 5.86 28.85 11.50
N ASP A 120 6.45 29.13 12.66
CA ASP A 120 6.69 30.50 13.13
C ASP A 120 7.60 31.27 12.17
N LYS A 121 8.60 30.62 11.58
CA LYS A 121 9.44 31.26 10.55
C LYS A 121 8.70 31.38 9.21
N ALA A 122 7.86 30.42 8.87
CA ALA A 122 7.04 30.47 7.67
C ALA A 122 5.98 31.58 7.73
N LEU A 123 5.43 31.87 8.92
CA LEU A 123 4.39 32.88 9.15
C LEU A 123 4.93 34.31 9.33
N LYS A 124 6.22 34.49 9.66
CA LYS A 124 6.85 35.82 9.80
C LYS A 124 6.59 36.80 8.63
N PRO A 125 6.59 36.39 7.35
CA PRO A 125 6.26 37.30 6.24
C PRO A 125 4.82 37.82 6.31
N LEU A 126 3.89 37.02 6.84
CA LEU A 126 2.47 37.35 6.92
C LEU A 126 2.13 38.21 8.14
N THR A 127 2.89 38.12 9.23
CA THR A 127 2.65 38.92 10.44
C THR A 127 3.01 40.40 10.27
N THR A 128 3.82 40.74 9.27
CA THR A 128 4.16 42.12 8.92
C THR A 128 3.06 42.83 8.13
N LEU A 129 2.05 42.09 7.64
CA LEU A 129 0.96 42.63 6.85
C LEU A 129 -0.20 43.05 7.75
N ASN A 130 -0.68 44.28 7.57
CA ASN A 130 -1.82 44.77 8.31
C ASN A 130 -3.13 44.44 7.56
N ALA A 131 -3.78 43.34 7.96
CA ALA A 131 -4.96 42.79 7.29
C ALA A 131 -6.15 43.75 7.18
N LEU A 132 -6.22 44.77 8.04
CA LEU A 132 -7.28 45.78 8.06
C LEU A 132 -7.17 46.82 6.94
N ASN A 133 -5.98 47.00 6.35
CA ASN A 133 -5.71 48.01 5.32
C ASN A 133 -5.50 47.39 3.93
N TYR A 134 -6.29 46.38 3.57
CA TYR A 134 -6.21 45.80 2.23
C TYR A 134 -6.71 46.80 1.17
N ASN A 135 -5.83 47.14 0.24
CA ASN A 135 -6.07 48.10 -0.83
C ASN A 135 -5.45 47.56 -2.15
N PRO A 136 -6.07 47.80 -3.33
CA PRO A 136 -5.45 47.56 -4.64
C PRO A 136 -3.96 47.92 -4.76
N TYR A 137 -3.50 48.99 -4.11
CA TYR A 137 -2.08 49.39 -4.13
C TYR A 137 -1.15 48.50 -3.29
N THR A 138 -1.71 47.67 -2.40
CA THR A 138 -0.97 46.75 -1.51
C THR A 138 -1.03 45.28 -1.97
N GLU A 139 -1.76 44.98 -3.05
CA GLU A 139 -1.94 43.62 -3.57
C GLU A 139 -0.61 42.95 -3.93
N ALA A 140 0.31 43.69 -4.55
CA ALA A 140 1.65 43.19 -4.90
C ALA A 140 2.47 42.77 -3.66
N LEU A 141 2.31 43.47 -2.54
CA LEU A 141 2.97 43.16 -1.27
C LEU A 141 2.37 41.88 -0.66
N TRP A 142 1.05 41.73 -0.70
CA TRP A 142 0.36 40.50 -0.27
C TRP A 142 0.77 39.30 -1.12
N ALA A 143 0.80 39.44 -2.45
CA ALA A 143 1.21 38.38 -3.36
C ALA A 143 2.67 37.93 -3.10
N ALA A 144 3.58 38.88 -2.85
CA ALA A 144 4.98 38.57 -2.52
C ALA A 144 5.12 37.81 -1.19
N SER A 145 4.42 38.23 -0.14
CA SER A 145 4.46 37.57 1.17
C SER A 145 3.79 36.19 1.17
N VAL A 146 2.71 36.01 0.41
CA VAL A 146 2.08 34.69 0.21
C VAL A 146 3.00 33.75 -0.56
N ALA A 147 3.68 34.24 -1.61
CA ALA A 147 4.66 33.45 -2.34
C ALA A 147 5.85 33.02 -1.45
N GLN A 148 6.34 33.90 -0.58
CA GLN A 148 7.38 33.56 0.40
C GLN A 148 6.89 32.55 1.45
N TYR A 149 5.66 32.70 1.95
CA TYR A 149 5.04 31.72 2.84
C TYR A 149 4.96 30.34 2.17
N ASP A 150 4.47 30.28 0.93
CA ASP A 150 4.34 29.03 0.19
C ASP A 150 5.69 28.38 -0.05
N GLN A 151 6.72 29.15 -0.40
CA GLN A 151 8.08 28.65 -0.57
C GLN A 151 8.64 28.05 0.73
N ASN A 152 8.43 28.72 1.87
CA ASN A 152 8.88 28.24 3.18
C ASN A 152 8.08 27.00 3.62
N MET A 153 6.77 26.99 3.39
CA MET A 153 5.89 25.86 3.70
C MET A 153 6.20 24.66 2.79
N GLN A 154 6.66 24.86 1.55
CA GLN A 154 7.10 23.78 0.68
C GLN A 154 8.28 22.99 1.26
N ILE A 155 9.19 23.63 2.00
CA ILE A 155 10.32 22.93 2.65
C ILE A 155 9.80 21.97 3.72
N ALA A 156 8.86 22.43 4.55
CA ALA A 156 8.21 21.60 5.57
C ALA A 156 7.40 20.45 4.93
N ARG A 157 6.59 20.76 3.90
CA ARG A 157 5.82 19.77 3.13
C ARG A 157 6.73 18.72 2.49
N LYS A 158 7.84 19.13 1.86
CA LYS A 158 8.82 18.23 1.27
C LYS A 158 9.51 17.35 2.32
N ARG A 159 9.82 17.87 3.51
CA ARG A 159 10.43 17.07 4.60
C ARG A 159 9.47 16.00 5.14
N VAL A 160 8.19 16.34 5.33
CA VAL A 160 7.16 15.38 5.74
C VAL A 160 6.91 14.35 4.65
N ALA A 161 6.71 14.82 3.41
CA ALA A 161 6.50 13.95 2.26
C ALA A 161 7.72 13.06 2.02
N ALA A 162 8.95 13.56 2.21
CA ALA A 162 10.15 12.74 2.11
C ALA A 162 10.21 11.71 3.22
N LYS A 163 9.97 12.05 4.49
CA LYS A 163 10.12 11.10 5.59
C LYS A 163 9.01 10.03 5.61
N ILE A 164 7.75 10.46 5.56
CA ILE A 164 6.59 9.55 5.50
C ILE A 164 6.57 8.82 4.16
N GLY A 165 6.93 9.50 3.08
CA GLY A 165 7.02 8.89 1.76
C GLY A 165 8.12 7.85 1.67
N LEU A 166 9.34 8.11 2.17
CA LEU A 166 10.46 7.15 2.11
C LEU A 166 10.14 5.86 2.86
N GLU A 167 9.58 5.95 4.08
CA GLU A 167 9.19 4.76 4.85
C GLU A 167 8.14 3.93 4.10
N ASN A 168 7.07 4.57 3.63
CA ASN A 168 6.01 3.90 2.87
C ASN A 168 6.50 3.34 1.52
N ARG A 169 7.40 4.06 0.85
CA ARG A 169 7.97 3.66 -0.44
C ARG A 169 8.96 2.50 -0.28
N ASN A 170 9.74 2.47 0.80
CA ASN A 170 10.58 1.34 1.14
C ASN A 170 9.75 0.09 1.48
N PHE A 171 8.64 0.27 2.20
CA PHE A 171 7.70 -0.82 2.45
C PHE A 171 7.07 -1.36 1.16
N LEU A 172 6.60 -0.46 0.29
CA LEU A 172 6.07 -0.82 -1.04
C LEU A 172 7.13 -1.55 -1.88
N LEU A 173 8.38 -1.09 -1.87
CA LEU A 173 9.49 -1.76 -2.55
C LEU A 173 9.65 -3.21 -2.04
N GLY A 174 9.59 -3.42 -0.72
CA GLY A 174 9.62 -4.76 -0.12
C GLY A 174 8.47 -5.65 -0.61
N GLN A 175 7.25 -5.12 -0.63
CA GLN A 175 6.08 -5.85 -1.14
C GLN A 175 6.20 -6.17 -2.64
N LEU A 176 6.71 -5.24 -3.46
CA LEU A 176 6.91 -5.46 -4.89
C LEU A 176 7.99 -6.52 -5.15
N VAL A 177 9.09 -6.50 -4.39
CA VAL A 177 10.13 -7.55 -4.45
C VAL A 177 9.53 -8.91 -4.10
N GLU A 178 8.69 -8.99 -3.08
CA GLU A 178 8.01 -10.24 -2.71
C GLU A 178 7.03 -10.71 -3.78
N TYR A 179 6.22 -9.79 -4.32
CA TYR A 179 5.32 -10.08 -5.44
C TYR A 179 6.06 -10.59 -6.67
N MET A 180 7.21 -9.99 -7.00
CA MET A 180 8.07 -10.43 -8.11
C MET A 180 8.64 -11.83 -7.86
N LYS A 181 9.09 -12.13 -6.64
CA LYS A 181 9.55 -13.47 -6.26
C LYS A 181 8.44 -14.52 -6.37
N ASN A 182 7.22 -14.17 -5.95
CA ASN A 182 6.07 -15.06 -6.06
C ASN A 182 5.71 -15.29 -7.54
N SER A 183 5.69 -14.24 -8.36
CA SER A 183 5.44 -14.36 -9.80
C SER A 183 6.50 -15.22 -10.52
N SER A 184 7.77 -15.08 -10.12
CA SER A 184 8.88 -15.92 -10.60
C SER A 184 8.69 -17.39 -10.19
N LYS A 185 8.30 -17.64 -8.93
CA LYS A 185 8.02 -18.98 -8.41
C LYS A 185 6.85 -19.63 -9.14
N ASP A 186 5.77 -18.89 -9.35
CA ASP A 186 4.59 -19.35 -10.09
C ASP A 186 4.95 -19.72 -11.53
N PHE A 187 5.80 -18.91 -12.17
CA PHE A 187 6.35 -19.22 -13.49
C PHE A 187 7.21 -20.48 -13.50
N LEU A 188 8.12 -20.65 -12.53
CA LEU A 188 8.95 -21.84 -12.41
C LEU A 188 8.11 -23.11 -12.17
N ALA A 189 7.04 -23.02 -11.38
CA ALA A 189 6.11 -24.12 -11.15
C ALA A 189 5.39 -24.53 -12.45
N CYS A 190 4.87 -23.57 -13.21
CA CYS A 190 4.27 -23.81 -14.52
C CYS A 190 5.27 -24.36 -15.54
N SER A 191 6.50 -23.85 -15.55
CA SER A 191 7.57 -24.37 -16.41
C SER A 191 7.98 -25.79 -16.06
N GLY A 192 7.91 -26.16 -14.78
CA GLY A 192 8.16 -27.51 -14.27
C GLY A 192 7.01 -28.51 -14.51
N GLY A 193 5.90 -28.06 -15.09
CA GLY A 193 4.76 -28.92 -15.45
C GLY A 193 3.60 -28.91 -14.46
N ASP A 194 3.65 -28.09 -13.41
CA ASP A 194 2.52 -27.93 -12.49
C ASP A 194 1.47 -26.97 -13.07
N LYS A 195 0.38 -27.53 -13.61
CA LYS A 195 -0.72 -26.79 -14.25
C LYS A 195 -1.74 -26.24 -13.24
N THR A 196 -1.59 -26.50 -11.93
CA THR A 196 -2.54 -26.04 -10.90
C THR A 196 -2.59 -24.52 -10.75
N VAL A 197 -1.50 -23.84 -11.13
CA VAL A 197 -1.34 -22.38 -11.07
C VAL A 197 -2.04 -21.68 -12.24
N ILE A 198 -2.30 -22.40 -13.34
CA ILE A 198 -2.93 -21.85 -14.55
C ILE A 198 -4.46 -22.00 -14.42
N PRO A 199 -5.23 -20.88 -14.42
CA PRO A 199 -6.68 -20.97 -14.43
C PRO A 199 -7.17 -21.76 -15.66
N PRO A 200 -8.04 -22.77 -15.50
CA PRO A 200 -8.53 -23.54 -16.63
C PRO A 200 -9.52 -22.69 -17.44
N THR A 201 -9.13 -22.30 -18.65
CA THR A 201 -10.08 -21.75 -19.62
C THR A 201 -10.79 -22.90 -20.33
N HIS A 202 -12.06 -23.14 -19.97
CA HIS A 202 -12.87 -24.26 -20.53
C HIS A 202 -12.98 -24.25 -22.07
N CYS A 203 -12.63 -23.14 -22.73
CA CYS A 203 -12.78 -22.94 -24.17
C CYS A 203 -11.45 -22.89 -24.95
N ALA A 204 -10.29 -23.00 -24.30
CA ALA A 204 -8.99 -22.91 -24.98
C ALA A 204 -8.21 -24.23 -24.90
N PRO A 205 -7.53 -24.65 -25.98
CA PRO A 205 -6.52 -25.69 -25.96
C PRO A 205 -5.40 -25.34 -24.96
N GLU A 206 -4.75 -26.37 -24.41
CA GLU A 206 -3.72 -26.21 -23.36
C GLU A 206 -2.61 -25.24 -23.76
N LEU A 207 -2.09 -25.36 -24.99
CA LEU A 207 -1.09 -24.44 -25.55
C LEU A 207 -1.53 -22.97 -25.44
N ILE A 208 -2.78 -22.70 -25.81
CA ILE A 208 -3.31 -21.34 -25.83
C ILE A 208 -3.52 -20.84 -24.41
N ASN A 209 -3.99 -21.70 -23.51
CA ASN A 209 -4.12 -21.35 -22.10
C ASN A 209 -2.77 -20.92 -21.52
N ASP A 210 -1.71 -21.69 -21.75
CA ASP A 210 -0.34 -21.39 -21.29
C ASP A 210 0.16 -20.05 -21.86
N ILE A 211 0.01 -19.83 -23.18
CA ILE A 211 0.44 -18.58 -23.83
C ILE A 211 -0.35 -17.37 -23.30
N THR A 212 -1.66 -17.51 -23.12
CA THR A 212 -2.49 -16.40 -22.62
C THR A 212 -2.18 -16.05 -21.17
N TRP A 213 -1.92 -17.06 -20.33
CA TRP A 213 -1.52 -16.87 -18.94
C TRP A 213 -0.20 -16.10 -18.85
N ILE A 214 0.81 -16.48 -19.63
CA ILE A 214 2.12 -15.80 -19.62
C ILE A 214 2.01 -14.39 -20.17
N ARG A 215 1.26 -14.17 -21.25
CA ARG A 215 1.02 -12.81 -21.77
C ARG A 215 0.33 -11.92 -20.74
N GLN A 216 -0.58 -12.48 -19.95
CA GLN A 216 -1.22 -11.75 -18.88
C GLN A 216 -0.25 -11.43 -17.73
N LEU A 217 0.61 -12.36 -17.35
CA LEU A 217 1.69 -12.10 -16.39
C LEU A 217 2.67 -11.04 -16.90
N GLU A 218 3.11 -11.14 -18.16
CA GLU A 218 3.98 -10.16 -18.81
C GLU A 218 3.36 -8.76 -18.78
N SER A 219 2.07 -8.65 -19.10
CA SER A 219 1.35 -7.37 -19.07
C SER A 219 1.25 -6.80 -17.65
N LYS A 220 0.95 -7.64 -16.65
CA LYS A 220 0.91 -7.22 -15.23
C LYS A 220 2.27 -6.71 -14.77
N ILE A 221 3.35 -7.42 -15.10
CA ILE A 221 4.71 -7.06 -14.69
C ILE A 221 5.19 -5.80 -15.41
N LYS A 222 4.82 -5.58 -16.68
CA LYS A 222 5.08 -4.31 -17.39
C LYS A 222 4.38 -3.13 -16.73
N GLU A 223 3.13 -3.27 -16.29
CA GLU A 223 2.44 -2.20 -15.56
C GLU A 223 3.08 -1.94 -14.19
N VAL A 224 3.45 -3.00 -13.47
CA VAL A 224 4.21 -2.87 -12.21
C VAL A 224 5.54 -2.14 -12.44
N ALA A 225 6.26 -2.45 -13.52
CA ALA A 225 7.50 -1.78 -13.90
C ALA A 225 7.28 -0.27 -14.15
N LYS A 226 6.22 0.07 -14.89
CA LYS A 226 5.88 1.45 -15.22
C LYS A 226 5.52 2.27 -13.98
N VAL A 227 4.68 1.73 -13.11
CA VAL A 227 4.25 2.41 -11.87
C VAL A 227 5.42 2.52 -10.90
N SER A 228 6.17 1.44 -10.69
CA SER A 228 7.33 1.43 -9.79
C SER A 228 8.42 2.41 -10.24
N ARG A 229 8.65 2.57 -11.54
CA ARG A 229 9.59 3.58 -12.06
C ARG A 229 9.17 5.00 -11.70
N SER A 230 7.89 5.34 -11.83
CA SER A 230 7.41 6.69 -11.48
C SER A 230 7.46 6.97 -9.98
N LEU A 231 7.34 5.93 -9.15
CA LEU A 231 7.18 6.05 -7.70
C LEU A 231 8.44 5.77 -6.90
N LEU A 232 9.45 5.07 -7.43
CA LEU A 232 10.58 4.52 -6.65
C LEU A 232 11.96 4.74 -7.29
N ASP A 233 12.07 5.51 -8.39
CA ASP A 233 13.33 5.69 -9.16
C ASP A 233 14.50 6.23 -8.31
N ASP A 234 14.19 7.06 -7.31
CA ASP A 234 15.12 7.73 -6.40
C ASP A 234 15.54 6.89 -5.20
N ILE A 235 15.01 5.68 -5.03
CA ILE A 235 15.29 4.82 -3.87
C ILE A 235 16.43 3.85 -4.15
N ASP A 236 17.39 3.83 -3.23
CA ASP A 236 18.48 2.86 -3.21
C ASP A 236 17.95 1.44 -3.06
N GLY A 237 17.95 0.69 -4.17
CA GLY A 237 17.45 -0.69 -4.24
C GLY A 237 16.41 -0.91 -5.34
N TYR A 238 15.82 0.16 -5.89
CA TYR A 238 14.91 0.03 -7.02
C TYR A 238 15.61 -0.53 -8.27
N HIS A 239 16.87 -0.15 -8.53
CA HIS A 239 17.67 -0.68 -9.65
C HIS A 239 17.77 -2.21 -9.64
N LYS A 240 17.84 -2.84 -8.45
CA LYS A 240 17.86 -4.30 -8.34
C LYS A 240 16.52 -4.90 -8.73
N LEU A 241 15.43 -4.32 -8.23
CA LEU A 241 14.07 -4.71 -8.62
C LEU A 241 13.84 -4.52 -10.13
N ALA A 242 14.33 -3.43 -10.72
CA ALA A 242 14.25 -3.17 -12.15
C ALA A 242 15.01 -4.24 -12.96
N GLY A 243 16.21 -4.61 -12.54
CA GLY A 243 16.97 -5.71 -13.14
C GLY A 243 16.26 -7.07 -13.02
N ASP A 244 15.66 -7.36 -11.86
CA ASP A 244 14.86 -8.58 -11.63
C ASP A 244 13.58 -8.61 -12.50
N ILE A 245 12.97 -7.45 -12.75
CA ILE A 245 11.82 -7.30 -13.65
C ILE A 245 12.24 -7.54 -15.11
N GLU A 246 13.35 -6.94 -15.55
CA GLU A 246 13.84 -7.09 -16.93
C GLU A 246 14.24 -8.53 -17.24
N SER A 247 14.95 -9.20 -16.32
CA SER A 247 15.33 -10.61 -16.49
C SER A 247 14.10 -11.52 -16.60
N LEU A 248 13.11 -11.33 -15.73
CA LEU A 248 11.89 -12.14 -15.74
C LEU A 248 11.02 -11.87 -16.97
N LEU A 249 10.98 -10.64 -17.48
CA LEU A 249 10.32 -10.34 -18.76
C LEU A 249 11.02 -11.04 -19.95
N LEU A 250 12.35 -11.13 -19.94
CA LEU A 250 13.11 -11.89 -20.95
C LEU A 250 12.82 -13.39 -20.86
N ASP A 251 12.71 -13.94 -19.65
CA ASP A 251 12.36 -15.34 -19.42
C ASP A 251 10.96 -15.66 -19.97
N PHE A 252 9.98 -14.79 -19.75
CA PHE A 252 8.63 -14.94 -20.29
C PHE A 252 8.58 -14.92 -21.81
N GLN A 253 9.34 -14.03 -22.44
CA GLN A 253 9.45 -13.97 -23.90
C GLN A 253 10.11 -15.23 -24.46
N SER A 254 11.17 -15.70 -23.81
CA SER A 254 11.90 -16.91 -24.20
C SER A 254 11.02 -18.16 -24.08
N TYR A 255 10.27 -18.29 -22.97
CA TYR A 255 9.32 -19.39 -22.78
C TYR A 255 8.20 -19.38 -23.80
N ASN A 256 7.59 -18.21 -24.07
CA ASN A 256 6.53 -18.10 -25.07
C ASN A 256 7.04 -18.52 -26.46
N LYS A 257 8.27 -18.12 -26.80
CA LYS A 257 8.91 -18.52 -28.05
C LYS A 257 9.17 -20.02 -28.08
N GLU A 258 9.75 -20.59 -27.02
CA GLU A 258 10.02 -22.02 -26.91
C GLU A 258 8.75 -22.87 -27.02
N LYS A 259 7.67 -22.49 -26.34
CA LYS A 259 6.38 -23.19 -26.46
C LYS A 259 5.81 -23.14 -27.85
N LEU A 260 5.91 -22.00 -28.53
CA LEU A 260 5.47 -21.87 -29.91
C LEU A 260 6.34 -22.71 -30.84
N ASP A 261 7.66 -22.65 -30.70
CA ASP A 261 8.62 -23.39 -31.53
C ASP A 261 8.41 -24.91 -31.35
N ASN A 262 8.31 -25.40 -30.12
CA ASN A 262 8.01 -26.79 -29.80
C ASN A 262 6.69 -27.25 -30.42
N TRP A 263 5.64 -26.45 -30.33
CA TRP A 263 4.36 -26.76 -30.97
C TRP A 263 4.48 -26.77 -32.50
N THR A 264 5.17 -25.81 -33.11
CA THR A 264 5.35 -25.80 -34.58
C THR A 264 6.09 -27.04 -35.06
N GLN A 265 7.12 -27.48 -34.34
CA GLN A 265 7.86 -28.71 -34.64
C GLN A 265 6.96 -29.94 -34.50
N GLU A 266 6.23 -30.06 -33.38
CA GLU A 266 5.26 -31.14 -33.16
C GLU A 266 4.24 -31.22 -34.30
N MET A 267 3.72 -30.07 -34.76
CA MET A 267 2.74 -30.02 -35.83
C MET A 267 3.34 -30.36 -37.19
N LEU A 268 4.54 -29.87 -37.50
CA LEU A 268 5.24 -30.22 -38.75
C LEU A 268 5.59 -31.70 -38.81
N ASP A 269 6.05 -32.28 -37.70
CA ASP A 269 6.37 -33.71 -37.64
C ASP A 269 5.12 -34.58 -37.66
N SER A 270 4.03 -34.13 -37.04
CA SER A 270 2.72 -34.79 -37.16
C SER A 270 2.17 -34.79 -38.59
N LEU A 271 2.41 -33.70 -39.33
CA LEU A 271 2.06 -33.62 -40.76
C LEU A 271 2.94 -34.52 -41.63
N ARG A 272 4.25 -34.60 -41.33
CA ARG A 272 5.20 -35.48 -42.04
C ARG A 272 4.91 -36.96 -41.80
N THR A 273 4.60 -37.32 -40.56
CA THR A 273 4.31 -38.71 -40.14
C THR A 273 2.88 -39.14 -40.50
N ARG A 274 2.06 -38.24 -41.06
CA ARG A 274 0.63 -38.45 -41.38
C ARG A 274 -0.22 -38.90 -40.18
N SER A 275 0.23 -38.60 -38.96
CA SER A 275 -0.46 -38.97 -37.70
C SER A 275 -1.74 -38.16 -37.46
N LEU A 276 -1.84 -36.98 -38.07
CA LEU A 276 -3.06 -36.14 -38.10
C LEU A 276 -4.20 -36.74 -38.94
N GLY A 277 -3.97 -37.92 -39.54
CA GLY A 277 -4.91 -38.68 -40.34
C GLY A 277 -4.79 -38.32 -41.82
N ASN A 278 -4.71 -39.33 -42.68
CA ASN A 278 -5.03 -39.13 -44.09
C ASN A 278 -6.46 -38.61 -44.16
N LEU A 279 -6.65 -37.40 -44.67
CA LEU A 279 -7.90 -37.04 -45.35
C LEU A 279 -7.94 -37.87 -46.64
N ASP A 280 -8.19 -39.18 -46.50
CA ASP A 280 -8.38 -40.07 -47.63
C ASP A 280 -9.59 -39.55 -48.39
N THR A 281 -9.35 -38.96 -49.56
CA THR A 281 -10.37 -38.34 -50.42
C THR A 281 -11.43 -39.34 -50.91
N GLY A 282 -11.21 -40.64 -50.67
CA GLY A 282 -12.12 -41.73 -51.02
C GLY A 282 -12.99 -42.28 -49.90
N ARG A 283 -12.89 -41.81 -48.64
CA ARG A 283 -13.73 -42.30 -47.52
C ARG A 283 -14.76 -41.24 -47.08
N PRO A 284 -16.02 -41.63 -46.81
CA PRO A 284 -17.01 -40.70 -46.27
C PRO A 284 -16.56 -40.18 -44.90
N VAL A 285 -16.65 -38.86 -44.71
CA VAL A 285 -16.18 -38.15 -43.49
C VAL A 285 -16.95 -38.56 -42.23
N ILE A 286 -18.19 -39.01 -42.41
CA ILE A 286 -19.07 -39.51 -41.36
C ILE A 286 -19.53 -40.90 -41.79
N SER A 287 -19.18 -41.92 -41.03
CA SER A 287 -19.65 -43.30 -41.22
C SER A 287 -20.47 -43.74 -40.01
N LEU A 288 -21.53 -44.51 -40.23
CA LEU A 288 -22.31 -45.09 -39.13
C LEU A 288 -21.65 -46.39 -38.69
N ASN A 289 -21.36 -46.49 -37.39
CA ASN A 289 -20.90 -47.71 -36.77
C ASN A 289 -21.97 -48.82 -36.84
N LYS A 290 -21.57 -50.09 -36.65
CA LYS A 290 -22.51 -51.24 -36.61
C LYS A 290 -23.65 -51.09 -35.59
N LYS A 291 -23.53 -50.14 -34.65
CA LYS A 291 -24.52 -49.77 -33.63
C LYS A 291 -25.36 -48.52 -33.97
N GLY A 292 -25.23 -47.97 -35.17
CA GLY A 292 -25.94 -46.74 -35.60
C GLY A 292 -25.37 -45.42 -35.05
N GLN A 293 -24.20 -45.44 -34.41
CA GLN A 293 -23.54 -44.24 -33.90
C GLN A 293 -22.71 -43.56 -35.01
N PRO A 294 -22.75 -42.23 -35.16
CA PRO A 294 -21.92 -41.53 -36.13
C PRO A 294 -20.46 -41.54 -35.68
N GLU A 295 -19.59 -42.12 -36.50
CA GLU A 295 -18.14 -42.08 -36.35
C GLU A 295 -17.56 -41.11 -37.38
N VAL A 296 -16.75 -40.17 -36.91
CA VAL A 296 -16.10 -39.17 -37.74
C VAL A 296 -14.70 -39.67 -38.09
N SER A 297 -14.36 -39.68 -39.37
CA SER A 297 -13.14 -40.32 -39.87
C SER A 297 -11.85 -39.53 -39.64
N TYR A 298 -11.95 -38.24 -39.28
CA TYR A 298 -10.79 -37.40 -39.00
C TYR A 298 -10.36 -37.46 -37.52
N SER A 299 -9.07 -37.31 -37.27
CA SER A 299 -8.51 -37.33 -35.92
C SER A 299 -9.01 -36.13 -35.08
N PRO A 300 -9.41 -36.33 -33.80
CA PRO A 300 -9.78 -35.24 -32.88
C PRO A 300 -8.71 -34.15 -32.76
N ARG A 301 -7.42 -34.47 -32.96
CA ARG A 301 -6.31 -33.51 -32.94
C ARG A 301 -6.42 -32.43 -34.00
N LEU A 302 -7.04 -32.72 -35.15
CA LEU A 302 -7.25 -31.74 -36.23
C LEU A 302 -8.21 -30.61 -35.80
N VAL A 303 -9.22 -30.93 -34.99
CA VAL A 303 -10.17 -29.93 -34.45
C VAL A 303 -9.46 -29.04 -33.43
N THR A 304 -8.62 -29.63 -32.57
CA THR A 304 -7.79 -28.88 -31.63
C THR A 304 -6.81 -27.97 -32.37
N LEU A 305 -6.13 -28.47 -33.41
CA LEU A 305 -5.23 -27.69 -34.26
C LEU A 305 -5.95 -26.50 -34.91
N MET A 306 -7.17 -26.69 -35.41
CA MET A 306 -7.96 -25.57 -35.96
C MET A 306 -8.24 -24.50 -34.92
N ARG A 307 -8.54 -24.89 -33.67
CA ARG A 307 -8.77 -23.95 -32.56
C ARG A 307 -7.49 -23.22 -32.19
N GLU A 308 -6.38 -23.94 -32.06
CA GLU A 308 -5.03 -23.39 -31.79
C GLU A 308 -4.66 -22.36 -32.87
N VAL A 309 -4.75 -22.72 -34.15
CA VAL A 309 -4.44 -21.85 -35.30
C VAL A 309 -5.30 -20.57 -35.32
N ARG A 310 -6.61 -20.70 -35.06
CA ARG A 310 -7.50 -19.52 -35.00
C ARG A 310 -7.12 -18.59 -33.87
N GLN A 311 -6.86 -19.14 -32.68
CA GLN A 311 -6.54 -18.35 -31.50
C GLN A 311 -5.13 -17.73 -31.59
N LEU A 312 -4.13 -18.47 -32.10
CA LEU A 312 -2.80 -17.92 -32.37
C LEU A 312 -2.84 -16.76 -33.37
N ARG A 313 -3.68 -16.85 -34.40
CA ARG A 313 -3.88 -15.75 -35.36
C ARG A 313 -4.50 -14.52 -34.69
N VAL A 314 -5.51 -14.72 -33.83
CA VAL A 314 -6.10 -13.62 -33.03
C VAL A 314 -5.07 -12.99 -32.09
N LEU A 315 -4.16 -13.79 -31.56
CA LEU A 315 -3.05 -13.35 -30.72
C LEU A 315 -1.90 -12.67 -31.51
N GLY A 316 -2.01 -12.57 -32.85
CA GLY A 316 -1.07 -11.89 -33.72
C GLY A 316 0.13 -12.73 -34.17
N TYR A 317 0.12 -14.05 -33.95
CA TYR A 317 1.20 -14.93 -34.43
C TYR A 317 1.04 -15.26 -35.91
N ASN A 318 2.15 -15.18 -36.65
CA ASN A 318 2.22 -15.66 -38.02
C ASN A 318 2.47 -17.16 -38.03
N ILE A 319 1.51 -17.90 -38.56
CA ILE A 319 1.58 -19.36 -38.63
C ILE A 319 2.35 -19.72 -39.91
N PRO A 320 3.39 -20.56 -39.83
CA PRO A 320 4.14 -20.97 -41.01
C PRO A 320 3.23 -21.68 -42.01
N ASN A 321 3.16 -21.15 -43.23
CA ASN A 321 2.44 -21.79 -44.32
C ASN A 321 3.30 -22.91 -44.89
N LYS A 322 2.70 -24.08 -45.16
CA LYS A 322 3.36 -25.24 -45.80
C LYS A 322 3.70 -25.00 -47.30
N ASN A 323 3.88 -23.77 -47.74
CA ASN A 323 4.19 -23.48 -49.14
C ASN A 323 5.70 -23.44 -49.37
N THR A 324 6.29 -24.64 -49.34
CA THR A 324 7.36 -25.19 -50.21
C THR A 324 7.53 -26.65 -49.85
#